data_AF-A0A9L0K3I7-F1
#
_entry.id   AF-A0A9L0K3I7-F1
#
_cell.length_a   1.000
_cell.length_b   1.000
_cell.length_c   1.000
_cell.angle_alpha   90.00
_cell.angle_beta   90.00
_cell.angle_gamma   90.00
#
_symmetry.space_group_name_H-M   'P 1'
#
loop_
_entity.id
_entity.type
_entity.pdbx_description
1 polymer ?
#
loop_
_entity_poly.entity_id
_entity_poly.type
_entity_poly.pdbx_seq_one_letter_code
_entity_poly.pdbx_strand_id
1 'polypeptide(L)'
;MAAAARGRCVRSSRELWTILLGRSALRELNQIEAELSKHWQRLLEGLSYYKPPSPNSAEKVKANKDVASPLKELGLRISKFLGLDEEQSVQLLQCYLQEDYRGTRGSLKSVLQDERQSQALILKISPELTSAGDPPLFAEEDWP
;
A
#
# COMPACT_ATOMS: atom_id res chain seq x y z
N MET A 1 19.97 -13.68 15.63
CA MET A 1 19.93 -13.36 14.19
C MET A 1 18.48 -13.30 13.74
N ALA A 2 17.86 -12.24 13.21
CA ALA A 2 18.29 -10.90 12.82
C ALA A 2 17.12 -9.95 13.15
N ALA A 3 17.28 -9.14 14.20
CA ALA A 3 16.40 -8.03 14.54
C ALA A 3 17.03 -6.73 13.97
N ALA A 4 17.25 -6.70 12.66
CA ALA A 4 17.83 -5.55 11.99
C ALA A 4 16.70 -4.73 11.34
N ALA A 5 16.42 -3.57 11.95
CA ALA A 5 15.75 -2.42 11.36
C ALA A 5 14.31 -2.63 10.82
N ARG A 6 13.34 -2.91 11.70
CA ARG A 6 11.96 -2.44 11.48
C ARG A 6 11.89 -0.95 11.80
N GLY A 7 12.55 -0.12 10.99
CA GLY A 7 12.47 1.33 11.09
C GLY A 7 11.02 1.77 10.92
N ARG A 8 10.37 2.23 12.00
CA ARG A 8 9.05 2.89 12.04
C ARG A 8 8.08 2.44 10.95
N CYS A 9 7.87 1.13 10.85
CA CYS A 9 6.96 0.55 9.88
C CYS A 9 5.54 0.84 10.34
N VAL A 10 4.75 1.57 9.55
CA VAL A 10 3.33 1.73 9.84
C VAL A 10 2.66 0.40 9.59
N ARG A 11 2.11 -0.20 10.65
CA ARG A 11 1.34 -1.44 10.58
C ARG A 11 0.18 -1.25 9.61
N SER A 12 0.02 -2.17 8.67
CA SER A 12 -1.08 -2.10 7.71
C SER A 12 -2.42 -2.36 8.42
N SER A 13 -3.52 -1.92 7.82
CA SER A 13 -4.86 -2.29 8.29
C SER A 13 -5.07 -3.81 8.30
N ARG A 14 -4.40 -4.54 7.40
CA ARG A 14 -4.42 -6.00 7.35
C ARG A 14 -3.77 -6.59 8.60
N GLU A 15 -2.58 -6.15 8.97
CA GLU A 15 -1.91 -6.63 10.19
C GLU A 15 -2.76 -6.32 11.44
N LEU A 16 -3.32 -5.12 11.56
CA LEU A 16 -4.24 -4.76 12.64
C LEU A 16 -5.47 -5.69 12.69
N TRP A 17 -6.04 -6.00 11.53
CA TRP A 17 -7.15 -6.96 11.42
C TRP A 17 -6.73 -8.38 11.84
N THR A 18 -5.52 -8.84 11.50
CA THR A 18 -5.03 -10.15 11.95
C THR A 18 -4.81 -10.21 13.47
N ILE A 19 -4.44 -9.08 14.11
CA ILE A 19 -4.34 -8.97 15.57
C ILE A 19 -5.73 -9.12 16.19
N LEU A 20 -6.72 -8.39 15.68
CA LEU A 20 -8.12 -8.48 16.15
C LEU A 20 -8.70 -9.90 15.98
N LEU A 21 -8.37 -10.58 14.88
CA LEU A 21 -8.78 -11.97 14.63
C LEU A 21 -8.00 -13.01 15.46
N GLY A 22 -7.03 -12.61 16.27
CA GLY A 22 -6.18 -13.52 17.06
C GLY A 22 -5.26 -14.40 16.22
N ARG A 23 -5.04 -14.06 14.94
CA ARG A 23 -4.16 -14.79 14.01
C ARG A 23 -2.76 -14.22 13.93
N SER A 24 -2.48 -13.13 14.65
CA SER A 24 -1.17 -12.52 14.66
C SER A 24 -0.15 -13.34 15.45
N ALA A 25 1.13 -13.08 15.18
CA ALA A 25 2.23 -13.65 15.96
C ALA A 25 2.37 -13.01 17.36
N LEU A 26 1.65 -11.92 17.65
CA LEU A 26 1.65 -11.30 18.99
C LEU A 26 0.87 -12.21 19.94
N ARG A 27 1.57 -12.69 20.97
CA ARG A 27 0.99 -13.55 22.01
C ARG A 27 0.85 -12.85 23.36
N GLU A 28 1.61 -11.77 23.58
CA GLU A 28 1.57 -11.03 24.84
C GLU A 28 0.46 -9.98 24.84
N LEU A 29 -0.42 -10.04 25.85
CA LEU A 29 -1.54 -9.12 26.00
C LEU A 29 -1.10 -7.65 26.01
N ASN A 30 -0.03 -7.34 26.74
CA ASN A 30 0.47 -5.96 26.87
C ASN A 30 0.92 -5.37 25.52
N GLN A 31 1.48 -6.20 24.64
CA GLN A 31 1.90 -5.78 23.31
C GLN A 31 0.70 -5.59 22.37
N ILE A 32 -0.30 -6.47 22.47
CA ILE A 32 -1.55 -6.34 21.73
C ILE A 32 -2.28 -5.06 22.17
N GLU A 33 -2.39 -4.83 23.48
CA GLU A 33 -3.03 -3.63 24.03
C GLU A 33 -2.30 -2.35 23.61
N ALA A 34 -0.97 -2.32 23.66
CA ALA A 34 -0.20 -1.17 23.22
C ALA A 34 -0.39 -0.86 21.72
N GLU A 35 -0.39 -1.88 20.86
CA GLU A 35 -0.61 -1.72 19.42
C GLU A 35 -2.07 -1.31 19.10
N LEU A 36 -3.05 -1.93 19.77
CA LEU A 36 -4.46 -1.56 19.61
C LEU A 36 -4.74 -0.15 20.11
N SER A 37 -4.17 0.24 21.26
CA SER A 37 -4.33 1.60 21.80
C SER A 37 -3.68 2.65 20.90
N LYS A 38 -2.52 2.34 20.31
CA LYS A 38 -1.83 3.23 19.38
C LYS A 38 -2.59 3.41 18.06
N HIS A 39 -3.28 2.38 17.59
CA HIS A 39 -4.01 2.38 16.32
C HIS A 39 -5.54 2.47 16.48
N TRP A 40 -6.01 2.71 17.70
CA TRP A 40 -7.42 2.80 18.08
C TRP A 40 -8.20 3.80 17.23
N GLN A 41 -7.67 5.01 17.01
CA GLN A 41 -8.35 6.03 16.21
C GLN A 41 -8.60 5.56 14.78
N ARG A 42 -7.62 4.88 14.17
CA ARG A 42 -7.77 4.31 12.82
C ARG A 42 -8.80 3.18 12.78
N LEU A 43 -8.88 2.37 13.84
CA LEU A 43 -9.91 1.32 13.96
C LEU A 43 -11.31 1.91 14.15
N LEU A 44 -11.42 2.99 14.92
CA LEU A 44 -12.69 3.70 15.19
C LEU A 44 -13.19 4.44 13.96
N GLU A 45 -12.30 5.15 13.27
CA GLU A 45 -12.62 5.91 12.05
C GLU A 45 -12.81 5.00 10.84
N GLY A 46 -12.19 3.82 10.83
CA GLY A 46 -12.33 2.83 9.77
C GLY A 46 -11.92 3.39 8.41
N LEU A 47 -12.84 3.41 7.45
CA LEU A 47 -12.61 4.00 6.12
C LEU A 47 -12.58 5.53 6.15
N SER A 48 -13.20 6.17 7.14
CA SER A 48 -13.17 7.64 7.32
C SER A 48 -11.79 8.15 7.73
N TYR A 49 -10.89 7.25 8.14
CA TYR A 49 -9.49 7.56 8.37
C TYR A 49 -8.79 8.02 7.07
N TYR A 50 -9.22 7.48 5.93
CA TYR A 50 -8.66 7.85 4.64
C TYR A 50 -9.21 9.21 4.21
N LYS A 51 -8.31 10.19 4.12
CA LYS A 51 -8.64 11.56 3.80
C LYS A 51 -8.59 11.78 2.29
N PRO A 52 -9.35 12.76 1.77
CA PRO A 52 -9.22 13.16 0.38
C PRO A 52 -7.84 13.78 0.11
N PRO A 53 -7.42 13.87 -1.18
CA PRO A 53 -6.14 14.45 -1.57
C PRO A 53 -6.02 15.89 -1.08
N SER A 54 -4.84 16.27 -0.58
CA SER A 54 -4.61 17.62 -0.07
C SER A 54 -3.31 18.20 -0.62
N PRO A 55 -3.28 19.49 -1.04
CA PRO A 55 -2.07 20.09 -1.60
C PRO A 55 -0.91 20.10 -0.60
N ASN A 56 -1.21 20.20 0.71
CA ASN A 56 -0.22 20.11 1.78
C ASN A 56 0.41 18.71 1.88
N SER A 57 -0.40 17.66 1.70
CA SER A 57 0.07 16.27 1.71
C SER A 57 0.92 15.96 0.48
N ALA A 58 0.53 16.47 -0.69
CA ALA A 58 1.35 16.38 -1.90
C ALA A 58 2.73 17.03 -1.74
N GLU A 59 2.80 18.19 -1.08
CA GLU A 59 4.08 18.85 -0.77
C GLU A 59 4.93 18.04 0.21
N LYS A 60 4.32 17.48 1.26
CA LYS A 60 5.03 16.62 2.21
C LYS A 60 5.57 15.35 1.58
N VAL A 61 4.82 14.69 0.70
CA VAL A 61 5.30 13.53 -0.06
C VAL A 61 6.49 13.91 -0.94
N LYS A 62 6.41 15.06 -1.63
CA LYS A 62 7.53 15.56 -2.44
C LYS A 62 8.76 15.86 -1.58
N ALA A 63 8.58 16.50 -0.43
CA ALA A 63 9.63 16.88 0.51
C ALA A 63 10.26 15.68 1.25
N ASN A 64 9.55 14.55 1.36
CA ASN A 64 10.00 13.39 2.11
C ASN A 64 11.24 12.71 1.47
N LYS A 65 12.43 12.90 2.02
CA LYS A 65 13.68 12.36 1.44
C LYS A 65 13.85 10.85 1.62
N ASP A 66 13.05 10.23 2.50
CA ASP A 66 13.18 8.81 2.82
C ASP A 66 12.55 7.89 1.76
N VAL A 67 11.75 8.45 0.85
CA VAL A 67 11.06 7.72 -0.22
C VAL A 67 11.72 7.98 -1.57
N ALA A 68 12.01 6.91 -2.33
CA ALA A 68 12.58 7.03 -3.66
C ALA A 68 11.64 7.81 -4.60
N SER A 69 12.18 8.66 -5.48
CA SER A 69 11.41 9.47 -6.42
C SER A 69 10.38 8.66 -7.25
N PRO A 70 10.71 7.49 -7.81
CA PRO A 70 9.73 6.68 -8.54
C PRO A 70 8.57 6.16 -7.69
N LEU A 71 8.82 5.89 -6.40
CA LEU A 71 7.76 5.48 -5.46
C LEU A 71 6.85 6.65 -5.09
N LYS A 72 7.39 7.87 -5.00
CA LYS A 72 6.57 9.08 -4.79
C LYS A 72 5.64 9.31 -5.97
N GLU A 73 6.17 9.23 -7.19
CA GLU A 73 5.37 9.39 -8.40
C GLU A 73 4.27 8.33 -8.49
N LEU A 74 4.60 7.07 -8.22
CA LEU A 74 3.59 6.00 -8.16
C LEU A 74 2.56 6.26 -7.05
N GLY A 75 2.99 6.69 -5.86
CA GLY A 75 2.09 7.05 -4.76
C GLY A 75 1.15 8.20 -5.10
N LEU A 76 1.62 9.22 -5.82
CA LEU A 76 0.80 10.31 -6.34
C LEU A 76 -0.20 9.83 -7.40
N ARG A 77 0.18 8.87 -8.25
CA ARG A 77 -0.75 8.23 -9.20
C ARG A 77 -1.82 7.41 -8.49
N ILE A 78 -1.44 6.66 -7.45
CA ILE A 78 -2.39 5.91 -6.60
C ILE A 78 -3.34 6.87 -5.89
N SER A 79 -2.84 7.97 -5.34
CA SER A 79 -3.66 9.02 -4.72
C SER A 79 -4.71 9.57 -5.68
N LYS A 80 -4.31 9.90 -6.91
CA LYS A 80 -5.25 10.34 -7.96
C LYS A 80 -6.25 9.27 -8.34
N PHE A 81 -5.82 8.00 -8.40
CA PHE A 81 -6.66 6.88 -8.81
C PHE A 81 -7.71 6.52 -7.75
N LEU A 82 -7.30 6.46 -6.48
CA LEU A 82 -8.16 6.09 -5.35
C LEU A 82 -8.88 7.30 -4.73
N GLY A 83 -8.53 8.53 -5.11
CA GLY A 83 -9.04 9.74 -4.49
C GLY A 83 -8.63 9.86 -3.02
N LEU A 84 -7.42 9.41 -2.68
CA LEU A 84 -6.91 9.38 -1.31
C LEU A 84 -5.77 10.38 -1.10
N ASP A 85 -5.52 10.72 0.16
CA ASP A 85 -4.39 11.52 0.58
C ASP A 85 -3.06 10.94 0.05
N GLU A 86 -2.19 11.83 -0.42
CA GLU A 86 -0.92 11.49 -1.03
C GLU A 86 0.00 10.73 -0.04
N GLU A 87 0.04 11.13 1.23
CA GLU A 87 0.84 10.44 2.24
C GLU A 87 0.30 9.04 2.52
N GLN A 88 -1.03 8.92 2.61
CA GLN A 88 -1.70 7.63 2.85
C GLN A 88 -1.53 6.69 1.65
N SER A 89 -1.54 7.22 0.43
CA SER A 89 -1.33 6.45 -0.79
C SER A 89 0.09 5.89 -0.89
N VAL A 90 1.10 6.70 -0.53
CA VAL A 90 2.50 6.24 -0.44
C VAL A 90 2.64 5.18 0.65
N GLN A 91 1.96 5.35 1.78
CA GLN A 91 1.99 4.37 2.87
C GLN A 91 1.33 3.04 2.46
N LEU A 92 0.19 3.08 1.77
CA LEU A 92 -0.47 1.88 1.23
C LEU A 92 0.45 1.14 0.26
N LEU A 93 1.11 1.87 -0.64
CA LEU A 93 2.11 1.31 -1.54
C LEU A 93 3.26 0.64 -0.78
N GLN A 94 3.78 1.27 0.28
CA GLN A 94 4.83 0.68 1.11
C GLN A 94 4.38 -0.60 1.81
N CYS A 95 3.17 -0.62 2.38
CA CYS A 95 2.60 -1.81 2.99
C CYS A 95 2.46 -2.95 1.97
N TYR A 96 1.94 -2.66 0.77
CA TYR A 96 1.83 -3.64 -0.30
C TYR A 96 3.20 -4.22 -0.72
N LEU A 97 4.22 -3.36 -0.83
CA LEU A 97 5.58 -3.78 -1.17
C LEU A 97 6.22 -4.67 -0.10
N GLN A 98 5.80 -4.56 1.16
CA GLN A 98 6.32 -5.37 2.25
C GLN A 98 5.56 -6.69 2.42
N GLU A 99 4.25 -6.68 2.22
CA GLU A 99 3.38 -7.82 2.51
C GLU A 99 3.14 -8.72 1.29
N ASP A 100 2.86 -8.13 0.13
CA ASP A 100 2.33 -8.85 -1.04
C ASP A 100 3.29 -8.86 -2.24
N TYR A 101 4.26 -7.95 -2.30
CA TYR A 101 5.21 -7.91 -3.42
C TYR A 101 6.25 -9.04 -3.33
N ARG A 102 6.13 -10.02 -4.23
CA ARG A 102 7.06 -11.16 -4.34
C ARG A 102 8.28 -10.90 -5.22
N GLY A 103 8.44 -9.69 -5.77
CA GLY A 103 9.56 -9.35 -6.65
C GLY A 103 10.83 -8.94 -5.90
N THR A 104 11.96 -8.91 -6.60
CA THR A 104 13.22 -8.40 -6.06
C THR A 104 13.30 -6.88 -6.19
N ARG A 105 14.24 -6.24 -5.49
CA ARG A 105 14.47 -4.78 -5.63
C ARG A 105 14.78 -4.36 -7.08
N GLY A 106 15.44 -5.24 -7.85
CA GLY A 106 15.73 -5.03 -9.27
C GLY A 106 14.46 -5.05 -10.13
N SER A 107 13.57 -6.02 -9.89
CA SER A 107 12.28 -6.06 -10.60
C SER A 107 11.36 -4.92 -10.20
N LEU A 108 11.43 -4.44 -8.94
CA LEU A 108 10.65 -3.28 -8.54
C LEU A 108 11.06 -2.02 -9.33
N LYS A 109 12.37 -1.84 -9.54
CA LYS A 109 12.87 -0.71 -10.33
C LYS A 109 12.41 -0.79 -11.79
N SER A 110 12.43 -1.98 -12.41
CA SER A 110 11.93 -2.15 -13.77
C SER A 110 10.42 -1.96 -13.87
N VAL A 111 9.66 -2.47 -12.89
CA VAL A 111 8.19 -2.30 -12.82
C VAL A 111 7.81 -0.82 -12.65
N LEU A 112 8.59 -0.05 -11.89
CA LEU A 112 8.38 1.40 -11.72
C LEU A 112 8.75 2.21 -12.97
N GLN A 113 9.62 1.69 -13.83
CA GLN A 113 10.00 2.31 -15.11
C GLN A 113 9.05 1.94 -16.24
N ASP A 114 8.43 0.76 -16.17
CA ASP A 114 7.45 0.28 -17.13
C ASP A 114 6.05 0.78 -16.77
N GLU A 115 5.51 1.68 -17.59
CA GLU A 115 4.19 2.27 -17.37
C GLU A 115 3.08 1.21 -17.25
N ARG A 116 3.10 0.16 -18.07
CA ARG A 116 2.09 -0.92 -18.07
C ARG A 116 2.17 -1.73 -16.79
N GLN A 117 3.39 -2.06 -16.33
CA GLN A 117 3.56 -2.80 -15.07
C GLN A 117 3.25 -1.93 -13.85
N SER A 118 3.54 -0.63 -13.91
CA SER A 118 3.18 0.32 -12.85
C SER A 118 1.66 0.44 -12.71
N GLN A 119 0.91 0.47 -13.82
CA GLN A 119 -0.55 0.47 -13.81
C GLN A 119 -1.12 -0.83 -13.24
N ALA A 120 -0.54 -1.98 -13.63
CA ALA A 120 -0.91 -3.26 -13.04
C ALA A 120 -0.67 -3.32 -11.52
N LEU A 121 0.37 -2.66 -11.01
CA LEU A 121 0.58 -2.52 -9.57
C LEU A 121 -0.50 -1.66 -8.91
N ILE A 122 -0.88 -0.53 -9.50
CA ILE A 122 -1.95 0.33 -8.98
C ILE A 122 -3.25 -0.47 -8.86
N LEU A 123 -3.59 -1.24 -9.90
CA LEU A 123 -4.78 -2.10 -9.91
C LEU A 123 -4.75 -3.17 -8.82
N LYS A 124 -3.58 -3.73 -8.48
CA LYS A 124 -3.43 -4.69 -7.37
C LYS A 124 -3.58 -4.05 -5.99
N ILE A 125 -3.25 -2.78 -5.86
CA ILE A 125 -3.35 -2.02 -4.60
C ILE A 125 -4.78 -1.53 -4.37
N SER A 126 -5.55 -1.32 -5.44
CA SER A 126 -6.95 -0.96 -5.33
C SER A 126 -7.75 -2.10 -4.68
N PRO A 127 -8.42 -1.86 -3.55
CA PRO A 127 -9.44 -2.79 -3.09
C PRO A 127 -10.61 -2.69 -4.09
N GLU A 128 -10.94 -3.81 -4.72
CA GLU A 128 -12.08 -3.98 -5.64
C GLU A 128 -11.98 -3.28 -7.02
N LEU A 129 -11.24 -3.90 -7.94
CA LEU A 129 -11.68 -4.04 -9.35
C LEU A 129 -11.36 -5.43 -9.96
N THR A 130 -10.94 -6.40 -9.15
CA THR A 130 -10.64 -7.78 -9.60
C THR A 130 -11.53 -8.84 -8.92
N SER A 131 -12.77 -8.45 -8.60
CA SER A 131 -13.87 -9.37 -8.29
C SER A 131 -15.01 -9.26 -9.31
N ALA A 132 -14.71 -8.83 -10.53
CA ALA A 132 -15.57 -9.07 -11.69
C ALA A 132 -14.78 -9.96 -12.64
N GLY A 133 -15.25 -11.18 -12.82
CA GLY A 133 -14.71 -12.09 -13.81
C GLY A 133 -15.02 -11.56 -15.20
N ASP A 134 -14.08 -10.82 -15.77
CA ASP A 134 -13.98 -10.65 -17.21
C ASP A 134 -12.54 -10.99 -17.62
N PRO A 135 -12.34 -12.06 -18.42
CA PRO A 135 -11.04 -12.30 -19.03
C PRO A 135 -10.70 -11.14 -19.97
N PRO A 136 -9.40 -10.85 -20.18
CA PRO A 136 -9.02 -9.83 -21.14
C PRO A 136 -9.46 -10.29 -22.52
N LEU A 137 -10.36 -9.53 -23.15
CA LEU A 137 -10.53 -9.46 -24.59
C LEU A 137 -9.21 -8.96 -25.19
N PHE A 138 -8.19 -9.82 -25.20
CA PHE A 138 -7.12 -9.73 -26.16
C PHE A 138 -7.73 -10.13 -27.50
N ALA A 139 -7.83 -9.12 -28.36
CA ALA A 139 -8.08 -9.21 -29.78
C ALA A 139 -7.61 -10.54 -30.37
N GLU A 140 -8.57 -11.37 -30.79
CA GLU A 140 -8.37 -12.22 -31.97
C GLU A 140 -8.40 -11.30 -33.20
N GLU A 141 -7.29 -10.60 -33.42
CA GLU A 141 -6.90 -10.20 -34.77
C GLU A 141 -5.95 -11.27 -35.30
N ASP A 142 -6.51 -12.08 -36.20
CA ASP A 142 -5.95 -12.41 -37.52
C ASP A 142 -4.47 -12.80 -37.59
N TRP A 143 -4.19 -14.08 -37.91
CA TRP A 143 -3.25 -14.56 -38.96
C TRP A 143 -2.71 -16.00 -38.70
N PRO A 144 -2.46 -16.86 -39.71
CA PRO A 144 -3.11 -17.08 -41.01
C PRO A 144 -3.91 -18.40 -41.09
#